data_AF-A0A0M3K4I3-F1
#
_entry.id   AF-A0A0M3K4I3-F1
#
_cell.length_a   1.000
_cell.length_b   1.000
_cell.length_c   1.000
_cell.angle_alpha   90.00
_cell.angle_beta   90.00
_cell.angle_gamma   90.00
#
_symmetry.space_group_name_H-M   'P 1'
#
loop_
_entity.id
_entity.type
_entity.pdbx_description
1 polymer ?
#
loop_
_entity_poly.entity_id
_entity_poly.type
_entity_poly.pdbx_seq_one_letter_code
_entity_poly.pdbx_strand_id
1 'polypeptide(L)'
;MLLLNEPTVYTTRCYSCASTAYLSLWNQLMHHYFPPKNFTERCWHPDSDVGTVHCSTACFTLVEHVYEHFSVSSHAVMRGCVDRFLLFGLDEDVRDALVDRNECRATDRQLLHLVSLTPDTDLVGYFSLSKPNTAHNHEHFITEHTLYITKYR
;
A
#
# COMPACT_ATOMS: atom_id res chain seq x y z
N MET A 1 11.97 -34.77 25.46
CA MET A 1 12.72 -33.88 24.56
C MET A 1 11.70 -33.18 23.68
N LEU A 2 11.33 -31.95 24.03
CA LEU A 2 10.35 -31.16 23.28
C LEU A 2 11.06 -30.61 22.04
N LEU A 3 10.68 -31.06 20.84
CA LEU A 3 11.00 -30.34 19.62
C LEU A 3 10.06 -29.14 19.56
N LEU A 4 10.58 -27.96 19.93
CA LEU A 4 9.93 -26.71 19.58
C LEU A 4 9.90 -26.66 18.05
N ASN A 5 8.71 -26.76 17.47
CA ASN A 5 8.49 -26.35 16.08
C ASN A 5 8.93 -24.88 16.00
N GLU A 6 10.08 -24.61 15.39
CA GLU A 6 10.38 -23.27 14.92
C GLU A 6 9.21 -22.82 14.04
N PRO A 7 8.60 -21.66 14.27
CA PRO A 7 7.62 -21.14 13.33
C PRO A 7 8.35 -20.95 12.01
N THR A 8 8.02 -21.76 11.01
CA THR A 8 8.47 -21.53 9.63
C THR A 8 8.00 -20.13 9.26
N VAL A 9 8.90 -19.15 9.26
CA VAL A 9 8.58 -17.77 8.86
C VAL A 9 8.21 -17.84 7.38
N TYR A 10 6.90 -17.83 7.09
CA TYR A 10 6.40 -17.84 5.73
C TYR A 10 6.74 -16.49 5.08
N THR A 11 7.85 -16.42 4.36
CA THR A 11 8.20 -15.20 3.65
C THR A 11 7.37 -15.09 2.37
N THR A 12 6.64 -13.98 2.24
CA THR A 12 5.85 -13.67 1.04
C THR A 12 6.65 -12.71 0.17
N ARG A 13 6.71 -12.97 -1.14
CA ARG A 13 7.33 -12.02 -2.09
C ARG A 13 6.30 -10.97 -2.48
N CYS A 14 6.57 -9.71 -2.20
CA CYS A 14 5.67 -8.59 -2.49
C CYS A 14 6.36 -7.58 -3.40
N TYR A 15 5.58 -6.87 -4.22
CA TYR A 15 6.09 -5.71 -4.93
C TYR A 15 6.49 -4.61 -3.94
N SER A 16 7.58 -3.92 -4.23
CA SER A 16 8.06 -2.75 -3.50
C SER A 16 8.25 -1.61 -4.49
N CYS A 17 7.22 -0.80 -4.64
CA CYS A 17 7.22 0.31 -5.58
C CYS A 17 6.37 1.46 -5.09
N ALA A 18 6.58 2.63 -5.65
CA ALA A 18 5.66 3.75 -5.54
C ALA A 18 5.47 4.42 -6.90
N SER A 19 4.33 5.05 -7.16
CA SER A 19 4.15 5.89 -8.35
C SER A 19 5.05 7.13 -8.29
N THR A 20 5.26 7.79 -9.43
CA THR A 20 6.12 8.99 -9.50
C THR A 20 5.54 10.17 -8.74
N ALA A 21 4.24 10.16 -8.41
CA ALA A 21 3.63 11.12 -7.50
C ALA A 21 4.35 11.17 -6.13
N TYR A 22 4.75 10.01 -5.58
CA TYR A 22 5.54 9.95 -4.34
C TYR A 22 6.98 10.44 -4.54
N LEU A 23 7.57 10.26 -5.73
CA LEU A 23 8.95 10.67 -6.00
C LEU A 23 9.13 12.18 -5.85
N SER A 24 8.19 12.96 -6.40
CA SER A 24 8.22 14.43 -6.36
C SER A 24 8.21 14.99 -4.94
N LEU A 25 7.62 14.26 -3.99
CA LEU A 25 7.51 14.65 -2.57
C LEU A 25 8.44 13.85 -1.65
N TRP A 26 9.27 12.96 -2.20
CA TRP A 26 9.97 11.94 -1.41
C TRP A 26 10.88 12.52 -0.33
N ASN A 27 11.55 13.64 -0.57
CA ASN A 27 12.41 14.29 0.44
C ASN A 27 11.65 14.68 1.72
N GLN A 28 10.34 14.92 1.64
CA GLN A 28 9.50 15.22 2.80
C GLN A 28 8.98 13.92 3.45
N LEU A 29 8.73 12.91 2.64
CA LEU A 29 8.12 11.64 3.03
C LEU A 29 9.12 10.61 3.56
N MET A 30 10.41 10.75 3.24
CA MET A 30 11.46 9.77 3.55
C MET A 30 11.68 9.53 5.04
N HIS A 31 11.23 10.44 5.91
CA HIS A 31 11.29 10.28 7.36
C HIS A 31 10.09 9.50 7.94
N HIS A 32 9.11 9.18 7.12
CA HIS A 32 7.88 8.48 7.52
C HIS A 32 7.76 7.10 6.87
N TYR A 33 8.18 6.97 5.60
CA TYR A 33 8.03 5.74 4.82
C TYR A 33 9.34 5.00 4.62
N PHE A 34 9.28 3.67 4.56
CA PHE A 34 10.40 2.89 4.05
C PHE A 34 10.57 3.13 2.54
N PRO A 35 11.81 3.27 2.04
CA PRO A 35 12.04 3.54 0.62
C PRO A 35 11.57 2.36 -0.24
N PRO A 36 10.76 2.61 -1.29
CA PRO A 36 10.43 1.58 -2.26
C PRO A 36 11.68 1.18 -3.06
N LYS A 37 11.67 -0.01 -3.67
CA LYS A 37 12.76 -0.41 -4.58
C LYS A 37 12.83 0.49 -5.81
N ASN A 38 11.67 0.90 -6.33
CA ASN A 38 11.57 1.72 -7.54
C ASN A 38 10.38 2.70 -7.47
N PHE A 39 10.57 3.90 -8.02
CA PHE A 39 9.49 4.82 -8.34
C PHE A 39 9.12 4.65 -9.81
N THR A 40 7.86 4.30 -10.11
CA THR A 40 7.39 4.01 -11.47
C THR A 40 5.86 4.04 -11.56
N GLU A 41 5.33 4.58 -12.66
CA GLU A 41 3.89 4.52 -12.96
C GLU A 41 3.39 3.08 -13.17
N ARG A 42 4.30 2.15 -13.47
CA ARG A 42 4.00 0.71 -13.53
C ARG A 42 3.68 0.13 -12.16
N CYS A 43 3.79 0.89 -11.06
CA CYS A 43 3.43 0.40 -9.74
C CYS A 43 1.92 0.10 -9.61
N TRP A 44 1.07 0.76 -10.42
CA TRP A 44 -0.34 0.40 -10.51
C TRP A 44 -0.53 -1.00 -11.08
N HIS A 45 0.13 -1.29 -12.21
CA HIS A 45 0.07 -2.56 -12.93
C HIS A 45 1.48 -3.15 -13.07
N PRO A 46 2.02 -3.78 -12.00
CA PRO A 46 3.42 -4.14 -11.95
C PRO A 46 3.75 -5.28 -12.91
N ASP A 47 4.85 -5.10 -13.64
CA ASP A 47 5.45 -6.09 -14.53
C ASP A 47 6.73 -6.69 -13.90
N SER A 48 7.48 -7.47 -14.69
CA SER A 48 8.72 -8.09 -14.24
C SER A 48 9.82 -7.11 -13.84
N ASP A 49 9.75 -5.85 -14.25
CA ASP A 49 10.76 -4.83 -13.96
C ASP A 49 10.50 -4.12 -12.62
N VAL A 50 9.33 -4.34 -12.02
CA VAL A 50 9.00 -3.79 -10.71
C VAL A 50 9.71 -4.58 -9.61
N GLY A 51 10.50 -3.87 -8.80
CA GLY A 51 11.25 -4.47 -7.70
C GLY A 51 10.34 -5.20 -6.70
N THR A 52 10.85 -6.30 -6.16
CA THR A 52 10.18 -7.09 -5.12
C THR A 52 11.04 -7.22 -3.87
N VAL A 53 10.39 -7.50 -2.75
CA VAL A 53 11.00 -7.75 -1.44
C VAL A 53 10.41 -9.00 -0.79
N HIS A 54 11.15 -9.59 0.14
CA HIS A 54 10.64 -10.64 1.01
C HIS A 54 10.04 -10.01 2.26
N CYS A 55 8.74 -10.25 2.50
CA CYS A 55 7.99 -9.77 3.65
C CYS A 55 7.78 -10.91 4.65
N SER A 56 7.96 -10.61 5.94
CA SER A 56 7.50 -11.45 7.06
C SER A 56 5.99 -11.36 7.28
N THR A 57 5.37 -10.31 6.75
CA THR A 57 3.92 -10.07 6.79
C THR A 57 3.30 -10.13 5.39
N ALA A 58 2.00 -9.84 5.31
CA ALA A 58 1.27 -9.74 4.04
C ALA A 58 1.77 -8.58 3.17
N CYS A 59 1.49 -8.67 1.86
CA CYS A 59 1.73 -7.58 0.93
C CYS A 59 0.69 -6.49 1.15
N PHE A 60 1.15 -5.25 1.28
CA PHE A 60 0.29 -4.07 1.40
C PHE A 60 0.32 -3.27 0.11
N THR A 61 -0.83 -2.77 -0.32
CA THR A 61 -0.91 -1.75 -1.37
C THR A 61 -1.82 -0.63 -0.92
N LEU A 62 -1.30 0.59 -1.01
CA LEU A 62 -1.98 1.84 -0.74
C LEU A 62 -2.32 2.51 -2.07
N VAL A 63 -3.54 3.03 -2.18
CA VAL A 63 -4.02 3.81 -3.30
C VAL A 63 -4.59 5.11 -2.77
N GLU A 64 -3.96 6.21 -3.17
CA GLU A 64 -4.38 7.58 -2.86
C GLU A 64 -4.91 8.24 -4.14
N HIS A 65 -5.97 9.02 -3.99
CA HIS A 65 -6.44 9.89 -5.06
C HIS A 65 -5.64 11.19 -5.02
N VAL A 66 -5.17 11.66 -6.17
CA VAL A 66 -4.40 12.90 -6.27
C VAL A 66 -5.08 13.81 -7.28
N TYR A 67 -5.38 15.04 -6.84
CA TYR A 67 -5.92 16.08 -7.69
C TYR A 67 -4.78 16.89 -8.30
N GLU A 68 -4.59 16.79 -9.62
CA GLU A 68 -3.79 17.77 -10.34
C GLU A 68 -4.67 18.96 -10.75
N HIS A 69 -4.07 20.16 -10.78
CA HIS A 69 -4.73 21.47 -10.90
C HIS A 69 -5.64 21.67 -12.14
N PHE A 70 -5.77 20.70 -13.05
CA PHE A 70 -6.67 20.76 -14.21
C PHE A 70 -7.27 19.39 -14.54
N SER A 71 -8.21 18.93 -13.71
CA SER A 71 -9.29 17.96 -14.06
C SER A 71 -8.92 16.52 -14.43
N VAL A 72 -7.65 16.12 -14.39
CA VAL A 72 -7.27 14.70 -14.44
C VAL A 72 -6.96 14.24 -13.02
N SER A 73 -7.89 13.50 -12.42
CA SER A 73 -7.60 12.73 -11.22
C SER A 73 -6.58 11.64 -11.55
N SER A 74 -5.41 11.67 -10.92
CA SER A 74 -4.43 10.59 -10.98
C SER A 74 -4.49 9.75 -9.70
N HIS A 75 -4.04 8.51 -9.78
CA HIS A 75 -3.92 7.63 -8.62
C HIS A 75 -2.46 7.55 -8.22
N ALA A 76 -2.15 7.83 -6.96
CA ALA A 76 -0.87 7.51 -6.38
C ALA A 76 -0.92 6.14 -5.73
N VAL A 77 0.10 5.34 -5.97
CA VAL A 77 0.12 3.92 -5.58
C VAL A 77 1.41 3.64 -4.85
N MET A 78 1.35 2.98 -3.71
CA MET A 78 2.54 2.48 -3.02
C MET A 78 2.32 1.02 -2.61
N ARG A 79 3.30 0.16 -2.90
CA ARG A 79 3.27 -1.27 -2.58
C ARG A 79 4.45 -1.63 -1.68
N GLY A 80 4.23 -2.52 -0.73
CA GLY A 80 5.27 -2.98 0.19
C GLY A 80 4.80 -4.10 1.11
N CYS A 81 5.46 -4.22 2.27
CA CYS A 81 5.06 -5.11 3.35
C CYS A 81 4.30 -4.31 4.42
N VAL A 82 3.32 -4.90 5.11
CA VAL A 82 2.60 -4.22 6.21
C VAL A 82 3.58 -3.78 7.31
N ASP A 83 4.50 -4.66 7.71
CA ASP A 83 5.52 -4.40 8.74
C ASP A 83 6.64 -3.45 8.32
N ARG A 84 6.73 -3.13 7.02
CA ARG A 84 7.81 -2.33 6.45
C ARG A 84 7.29 -1.23 5.55
N PHE A 85 6.11 -0.72 5.88
CA PHE A 85 5.49 0.39 5.18
C PHE A 85 5.91 1.74 5.80
N LEU A 86 5.67 1.90 7.10
CA LEU A 86 6.07 3.07 7.89
C LEU A 86 7.33 2.78 8.71
N LEU A 87 8.24 3.75 8.79
CA LEU A 87 9.46 3.66 9.60
C LEU A 87 9.16 3.51 11.10
N PHE A 88 8.09 4.13 11.57
CA PHE A 88 7.62 4.04 12.95
C PHE A 88 6.67 2.86 13.18
N GLY A 89 6.40 2.07 12.15
CA GLY A 89 5.44 0.98 12.19
C GLY A 89 3.99 1.45 12.20
N LEU A 90 3.09 0.48 12.16
CA LEU A 90 1.66 0.66 12.40
C LEU A 90 1.35 0.20 13.82
N ASP A 91 0.28 0.74 14.40
CA ASP A 91 -0.26 0.23 15.66
C ASP A 91 -0.56 -1.28 15.53
N GLU A 92 -0.29 -2.05 16.58
CA GLU A 92 -0.39 -3.51 16.57
C GLU A 92 -1.78 -4.00 16.14
N ASP A 93 -2.84 -3.41 16.69
CA ASP A 93 -4.22 -3.77 16.35
C ASP A 93 -4.54 -3.49 14.87
N VAL A 94 -4.01 -2.39 14.32
CA VAL A 94 -4.18 -2.03 12.90
C VAL A 94 -3.42 -3.03 12.04
N ARG A 95 -2.16 -3.29 12.36
CA ARG A 95 -1.31 -4.27 11.67
C ARG A 95 -1.98 -5.64 11.64
N ASP A 96 -2.52 -6.10 12.76
CA ASP A 96 -3.16 -7.41 12.87
C ASP A 96 -4.45 -7.46 12.04
N ALA A 97 -5.24 -6.38 12.04
CA ALA A 97 -6.41 -6.25 11.16
C ALA A 97 -6.05 -6.24 9.66
N LEU A 98 -4.88 -5.71 9.30
CA LEU A 98 -4.35 -5.75 7.93
C LEU A 98 -3.85 -7.13 7.54
N VAL A 99 -3.24 -7.88 8.46
CA VAL A 99 -2.68 -9.20 8.18
C VAL A 99 -3.79 -10.26 8.02
N ASP A 100 -4.93 -10.08 8.68
CA ASP A 100 -5.93 -11.14 8.84
C ASP A 100 -6.77 -11.48 7.58
N ARG A 101 -6.88 -10.64 6.53
CA ARG A 101 -7.83 -10.94 5.42
C ARG A 101 -7.40 -10.42 4.04
N ASN A 102 -7.70 -11.22 3.00
CA ASN A 102 -7.62 -10.81 1.59
C ASN A 102 -8.77 -9.84 1.24
N GLU A 103 -8.81 -8.68 1.89
CA GLU A 103 -9.89 -7.69 1.75
C GLU A 103 -9.37 -6.35 1.22
N CYS A 104 -10.19 -5.70 0.40
CA CYS A 104 -10.01 -4.31 -0.01
C CYS A 104 -10.84 -3.43 0.92
N ARG A 105 -10.23 -2.42 1.54
CA ARG A 105 -10.91 -1.50 2.45
C ARG A 105 -10.54 -0.06 2.12
N ALA A 106 -11.48 0.85 2.37
CA ALA A 106 -11.21 2.27 2.41
C ALA A 106 -11.22 2.72 3.88
N THR A 107 -10.29 3.60 4.24
CA THR A 107 -10.17 4.10 5.62
C THR A 107 -9.71 5.55 5.61
N ASP A 108 -9.87 6.22 6.73
CA ASP A 108 -9.22 7.49 6.98
C ASP A 108 -7.70 7.28 7.11
N ARG A 109 -6.92 8.13 6.45
CA ARG A 109 -5.44 8.10 6.50
C ARG A 109 -4.88 8.24 7.91
N GLN A 110 -5.56 8.98 8.79
CA GLN A 110 -5.11 9.23 10.15
C GLN A 110 -5.15 7.96 10.99
N LEU A 111 -6.08 7.04 10.70
CA LEU A 111 -6.15 5.73 11.37
C LEU A 111 -4.94 4.84 11.05
N LEU A 112 -4.29 5.07 9.91
CA LEU A 112 -3.09 4.36 9.48
C LEU A 112 -1.81 5.18 9.72
N HIS A 113 -1.90 6.36 10.35
CA HIS A 113 -0.79 7.31 10.54
C HIS A 113 -0.05 7.64 9.23
N LEU A 114 -0.78 7.74 8.12
CA LEU A 114 -0.20 8.02 6.81
C LEU A 114 -0.03 9.51 6.58
N VAL A 115 1.13 9.88 6.05
CA VAL A 115 1.41 11.25 5.59
C VAL A 115 0.92 11.39 4.16
N SER A 116 0.07 12.38 3.94
CA SER A 116 -0.61 12.61 2.67
C SER A 116 0.27 13.21 1.58
N LEU A 117 -0.03 12.86 0.33
CA LEU A 117 0.53 13.57 -0.83
C LEU A 117 -0.15 14.92 -1.05
N THR A 118 -1.45 15.01 -0.74
CA THR A 118 -2.24 16.24 -0.82
C THR A 118 -3.09 16.43 0.43
N PRO A 119 -3.27 17.68 0.90
CA PRO A 119 -4.04 17.96 2.11
C PRO A 119 -5.54 17.61 1.98
N ASP A 120 -6.07 17.51 0.77
CA ASP A 120 -7.52 17.42 0.54
C ASP A 120 -8.09 15.98 0.47
N THR A 121 -7.30 14.94 0.76
CA THR A 121 -7.67 13.54 0.49
C THR A 121 -7.71 12.62 1.70
N ASP A 122 -8.57 12.88 2.69
CA ASP A 122 -8.59 12.13 3.97
C ASP A 122 -8.81 10.60 3.83
N LEU A 123 -9.38 10.14 2.72
CA LEU A 123 -9.66 8.72 2.51
C LEU A 123 -8.62 8.06 1.60
N VAL A 124 -8.17 6.89 2.02
CA VAL A 124 -7.24 6.04 1.27
C VAL A 124 -7.83 4.65 1.08
N GLY A 125 -7.63 4.08 -0.10
CA GLY A 125 -7.92 2.67 -0.35
C GLY A 125 -6.68 1.84 -0.05
N TYR A 126 -6.83 0.71 0.61
CA TYR A 126 -5.75 -0.26 0.74
C TYR A 126 -6.23 -1.69 0.53
N PHE A 127 -5.27 -2.56 0.25
CA PHE A 127 -5.47 -4.00 0.30
C PHE A 127 -4.27 -4.71 0.89
N SER A 128 -4.57 -5.80 1.58
CA SER A 128 -3.59 -6.73 2.10
C SER A 128 -3.78 -8.09 1.45
N LEU A 129 -2.71 -8.62 0.85
CA LEU A 129 -2.74 -9.92 0.19
C LEU A 129 -1.63 -10.81 0.71
N SER A 130 -2.00 -12.06 1.02
CA SER A 130 -1.06 -13.13 1.36
C SER A 130 -0.31 -13.68 0.12
N LYS A 131 -0.74 -13.35 -1.11
CA LYS A 131 -0.09 -13.77 -2.36
C LYS A 131 -0.06 -12.62 -3.40
N PRO A 132 1.08 -12.39 -4.08
CA PRO A 132 1.25 -11.28 -5.01
C PRO A 132 0.43 -11.39 -6.31
N ASN A 133 0.06 -12.61 -6.73
CA ASN A 133 -0.47 -12.87 -8.09
C ASN A 133 -2.01 -12.82 -8.21
N THR A 134 -2.74 -12.46 -7.17
CA THR A 134 -4.22 -12.35 -7.19
C THR A 134 -4.74 -10.92 -7.31
N ALA A 135 -3.85 -9.91 -7.43
CA ALA A 135 -4.23 -8.50 -7.46
C ALA A 135 -4.97 -8.07 -8.74
N HIS A 136 -4.75 -8.73 -9.89
CA HIS A 136 -5.34 -8.33 -11.18
C HIS A 136 -6.87 -8.25 -11.20
N ASN A 137 -7.56 -9.08 -10.40
CA ASN A 137 -9.03 -9.07 -10.34
C ASN A 137 -9.59 -8.06 -9.31
N HIS A 138 -8.75 -7.45 -8.48
CA HIS A 138 -9.15 -6.53 -7.40
C HIS A 138 -8.86 -5.05 -7.74
N GLU A 139 -8.07 -4.78 -8.78
CA GLU A 139 -7.75 -3.43 -9.26
C GLU A 139 -8.97 -2.69 -9.85
N HIS A 140 -9.88 -3.43 -10.50
CA HIS A 140 -11.15 -2.87 -10.98
C HIS A 140 -12.06 -2.45 -9.82
N PHE A 141 -12.03 -3.22 -8.73
CA PHE A 141 -12.83 -2.95 -7.53
C PHE A 141 -12.35 -1.69 -6.79
N ILE A 142 -11.04 -1.44 -6.73
CA ILE A 142 -10.48 -0.22 -6.12
C ILE A 142 -10.82 1.01 -6.94
N THR A 143 -10.76 0.90 -8.27
CA THR A 143 -11.12 2.02 -9.15
C THR A 143 -12.59 2.39 -8.94
N GLU A 144 -13.51 1.43 -8.94
CA GLU A 144 -14.95 1.70 -8.76
C GLU A 144 -15.33 2.09 -7.32
N HIS A 145 -14.84 1.39 -6.30
CA HIS A 145 -15.20 1.70 -4.90
C HIS A 145 -14.53 2.97 -4.37
N THR A 146 -13.25 3.23 -4.67
CA THR A 146 -12.57 4.44 -4.18
C THR A 146 -13.07 5.68 -4.93
N LEU A 147 -13.38 5.60 -6.23
CA LEU A 147 -14.05 6.69 -6.96
C LEU A 147 -15.49 6.91 -6.48
N TYR A 148 -16.25 5.85 -6.17
CA TYR A 148 -17.59 6.00 -5.61
C TYR A 148 -17.55 6.69 -4.24
N ILE A 149 -16.67 6.26 -3.34
CA ILE A 149 -16.55 6.82 -1.99
C ILE A 149 -16.07 8.29 -2.02
N THR A 150 -15.15 8.64 -2.93
CA THR A 150 -14.68 10.03 -3.08
C THR A 150 -15.68 10.94 -3.79
N LYS A 151 -16.55 10.43 -4.67
CA LYS A 151 -17.52 11.20 -5.45
C LYS A 151 -18.85 11.49 -4.74
N TYR A 152 -19.26 10.67 -3.78
CA TYR A 152 -20.57 10.77 -3.10
C TYR A 152 -20.49 11.26 -1.65
N ARG A 153 -19.46 12.06 -1.31
CA ARG A 153 -19.39 12.83 -0.07
C ARG A 153 -19.62 14.31 -0.33
#